data_AF-A0A3D5SYZ7-F1
#
_entry.id   AF-A0A3D5SYZ7-F1
#
_cell.length_a   1.000
_cell.length_b   1.000
_cell.length_c   1.000
_cell.angle_alpha   90.00
_cell.angle_beta   90.00
_cell.angle_gamma   90.00
#
_symmetry.space_group_name_H-M   'P 1'
#
loop_
_entity.id
_entity.type
_entity.pdbx_description
1 polymer ?
#
loop_
_entity_poly.entity_id
_entity_poly.type
_entity_poly.pdbx_seq_one_letter_code
_entity_poly.pdbx_strand_id
1 'polypeptide(L)'
;MVTAMGMTSSVSLGNMLSAVYDDTLGGVLVSSFMLDNTDVFSNSGGVAGVNGFATGGTKEITGNNNAYVTVFVSSTNPEAPLTDAQTKALAYGDCTPGSLMGTGSPKTCMTGWLKLDGTAGGTMMGTAPISQTITAVPEPGSWTMLMAGLGMMGFMIRRRRAS
;
A
#
# COMPACT_ATOMS: atom_id res chain seq x y z
N MET A 1 -8.27 4.05 1.36
CA MET A 1 -8.25 2.71 1.99
C MET A 1 -7.49 1.80 1.06
N VAL A 2 -6.39 1.19 1.52
CA VAL A 2 -5.62 0.23 0.73
C VAL A 2 -6.18 -1.16 1.03
N THR A 3 -6.47 -1.94 0.00
CA THR A 3 -7.06 -3.29 0.15
C THR A 3 -6.12 -4.31 -0.46
N ALA A 4 -5.73 -5.31 0.32
CA ALA A 4 -5.05 -6.49 -0.22
C ALA A 4 -6.09 -7.57 -0.55
N MET A 5 -6.02 -8.16 -1.74
CA MET A 5 -6.93 -9.22 -2.19
C MET A 5 -6.21 -10.56 -2.16
N GLY A 6 -6.70 -11.48 -1.33
CA GLY A 6 -6.35 -12.89 -1.37
C GLY A 6 -7.24 -13.70 -2.30
N MET A 7 -7.00 -15.00 -2.36
CA MET A 7 -7.69 -15.92 -3.29
C MET A 7 -9.19 -16.11 -2.93
N THR A 8 -9.56 -15.84 -1.67
CA THR A 8 -10.94 -16.03 -1.17
C THR A 8 -11.49 -14.86 -0.34
N SER A 9 -10.66 -13.87 0.02
CA SER A 9 -11.04 -12.75 0.87
C SER A 9 -10.18 -11.53 0.59
N SER A 10 -10.70 -10.33 0.85
CA SER A 10 -9.92 -9.10 0.86
C SER A 10 -9.76 -8.59 2.28
N VAL A 11 -8.61 -7.98 2.57
CA VAL A 11 -8.30 -7.40 3.88
C VAL A 11 -8.00 -5.91 3.72
N SER A 12 -8.51 -5.12 4.66
CA SER A 12 -8.27 -3.68 4.72
C SER A 12 -6.94 -3.40 5.41
N LEU A 13 -6.08 -2.63 4.75
CA LEU A 13 -4.86 -2.09 5.32
C LEU A 13 -5.13 -0.63 5.74
N GLY A 14 -5.39 -0.43 7.03
CA GLY A 14 -5.76 0.87 7.60
C GLY A 14 -4.60 1.60 8.30
N ASN A 15 -3.53 0.88 8.63
CA ASN A 15 -2.46 1.41 9.47
C ASN A 15 -1.24 1.75 8.62
N MET A 16 -1.05 3.03 8.29
CA MET A 16 0.17 3.50 7.62
C MET A 16 1.28 3.68 8.66
N LEU A 17 2.19 2.70 8.75
CA LEU A 17 3.21 2.66 9.80
C LEU A 17 4.63 2.95 9.30
N SER A 18 4.82 3.06 7.99
CA SER A 18 6.10 3.44 7.40
C SER A 18 5.89 4.33 6.18
N ALA A 19 6.65 5.43 6.13
CA ALA A 19 6.74 6.34 5.00
C ALA A 19 8.19 6.80 4.89
N VAL A 20 8.92 6.28 3.90
CA VAL A 20 10.35 6.54 3.72
C VAL A 20 10.57 7.22 2.39
N TYR A 21 11.19 8.38 2.39
CA TYR A 21 11.58 9.07 1.16
C TYR A 21 12.84 8.43 0.57
N ASP A 22 12.82 8.21 -0.74
CA ASP A 22 13.94 7.68 -1.51
C ASP A 22 14.34 8.72 -2.58
N ASP A 23 15.49 9.35 -2.35
CA ASP A 23 16.09 10.34 -3.25
C ASP A 23 16.40 9.77 -4.64
N THR A 24 16.74 8.48 -4.70
CA THR A 24 17.14 7.81 -5.95
C THR A 24 15.92 7.52 -6.82
N LEU A 25 14.81 7.14 -6.20
CA LEU A 25 13.54 6.86 -6.88
C LEU A 25 12.68 8.11 -7.08
N GLY A 26 12.96 9.20 -6.36
CA GLY A 26 12.26 10.48 -6.47
C GLY A 26 10.87 10.48 -5.84
N GLY A 27 10.68 9.78 -4.73
CA GLY A 27 9.36 9.64 -4.10
C GLY A 27 9.38 8.96 -2.75
N VAL A 28 8.19 8.60 -2.26
CA VAL A 28 7.99 8.00 -0.93
C VAL A 28 7.54 6.57 -1.07
N LEU A 29 8.19 5.66 -0.35
CA LEU A 29 7.73 4.30 -0.11
C LEU A 29 6.82 4.30 1.11
N VAL A 30 5.55 3.97 0.90
CA VAL A 30 4.53 3.94 1.95
C VAL A 30 4.12 2.50 2.20
N SER A 31 4.26 2.05 3.45
CA SER A 31 3.83 0.71 3.85
C SER A 31 2.61 0.80 4.77
N SER A 32 1.54 0.12 4.35
CA SER A 32 0.27 0.04 5.09
C SER A 32 0.06 -1.38 5.59
N PHE A 33 -0.50 -1.51 6.80
CA PHE A 33 -0.67 -2.75 7.53
C PHE A 33 -2.14 -2.97 7.94
N MET A 34 -2.53 -4.23 8.08
CA MET A 34 -3.83 -4.61 8.61
C MET A 34 -3.92 -4.31 10.12
N LEU A 35 -2.88 -4.67 10.87
CA LEU A 35 -2.76 -4.39 12.30
C LEU A 35 -1.89 -3.15 12.54
N ASP A 36 -1.91 -2.63 13.77
CA ASP A 36 -1.18 -1.44 14.22
C ASP A 36 0.31 -1.68 14.52
N ASN A 37 0.88 -2.75 13.94
CA ASN A 37 2.28 -3.11 14.07
C ASN A 37 2.87 -3.55 12.73
N THR A 38 4.20 -3.54 12.65
CA THR A 38 4.96 -3.90 11.44
C THR A 38 5.39 -5.36 11.43
N ASP A 39 5.08 -6.11 12.48
CA ASP A 39 5.31 -7.54 12.50
C ASP A 39 4.25 -8.20 11.62
N VAL A 40 4.66 -8.86 10.55
CA VAL A 40 3.76 -9.68 9.71
C VAL A 40 4.20 -11.13 9.74
N PHE A 41 5.49 -11.37 9.84
CA PHE A 41 6.09 -12.68 9.89
C PHE A 41 6.68 -12.90 11.28
N SER A 42 5.86 -13.41 12.20
CA SER A 42 6.23 -13.71 13.59
C SER A 42 7.64 -14.31 13.64
N ASN A 43 8.62 -13.55 14.14
CA ASN A 43 10.00 -13.99 14.33
C ASN A 43 10.65 -14.64 13.08
N SER A 44 10.35 -14.15 11.88
CA SER A 44 11.03 -14.53 10.63
C SER A 44 11.14 -16.02 10.38
N GLY A 45 10.13 -16.80 10.79
CA GLY A 45 10.17 -18.26 10.62
C GLY A 45 11.28 -18.95 11.40
N GLY A 46 11.71 -18.36 12.53
CA GLY A 46 12.78 -18.89 13.37
C GLY A 46 14.19 -18.47 12.95
N VAL A 47 14.34 -17.48 12.05
CA VAL A 47 15.65 -16.94 11.67
C VAL A 47 16.08 -15.84 12.65
N ALA A 48 17.04 -16.16 13.52
CA ALA A 48 17.61 -15.21 14.46
C ALA A 48 18.19 -13.98 13.73
N GLY A 49 17.79 -12.78 14.15
CA GLY A 49 18.31 -11.51 13.63
C GLY A 49 17.49 -10.88 12.50
N VAL A 50 16.44 -11.53 12.03
CA VAL A 50 15.48 -10.91 11.08
C VAL A 50 14.26 -10.46 11.90
N ASN A 51 14.01 -9.15 11.92
CA ASN A 51 12.85 -8.53 12.56
C ASN A 51 12.19 -7.59 11.54
N GLY A 52 10.86 -7.63 11.43
CA GLY A 52 10.09 -6.69 10.61
C GLY A 52 9.80 -7.15 9.18
N PHE A 53 9.49 -6.17 8.32
CA PHE A 53 9.14 -6.29 6.91
C PHE A 53 10.26 -7.00 6.13
N ALA A 54 10.26 -8.33 6.11
CA ALA A 54 11.35 -9.10 5.54
C ALA A 54 11.18 -9.26 4.02
N THR A 55 11.91 -8.45 3.25
CA THR A 55 12.47 -8.88 1.96
C THR A 55 13.48 -9.99 2.22
N GLY A 56 13.01 -11.23 2.49
CA GLY A 56 13.89 -12.40 2.60
C GLY A 56 13.36 -13.59 3.41
N GLY A 57 12.15 -13.52 3.97
CA GLY A 57 11.62 -14.63 4.78
C GLY A 57 11.42 -15.90 3.95
N THR A 58 11.80 -17.07 4.51
CA THR A 58 11.41 -18.38 3.98
C THR A 58 10.50 -19.11 4.96
N LYS A 59 9.55 -19.85 4.37
CA LYS A 59 8.74 -20.96 4.90
C LYS A 59 7.76 -20.69 6.05
N GLU A 60 6.48 -20.84 5.72
CA GLU A 60 5.40 -21.41 6.55
C GLU A 60 5.47 -21.04 8.03
N ILE A 61 5.15 -19.78 8.31
CA ILE A 61 5.17 -19.23 9.65
C ILE A 61 3.76 -19.26 10.21
N THR A 62 3.63 -19.54 11.51
CA THR A 62 2.45 -19.19 12.30
C THR A 62 2.26 -17.68 12.22
N GLY A 63 1.47 -17.23 11.27
CA GLY A 63 1.21 -15.82 11.04
C GLY A 63 0.57 -15.16 12.25
N ASN A 64 0.89 -13.90 12.46
CA ASN A 64 0.28 -13.06 13.49
C ASN A 64 -1.05 -12.42 13.03
N ASN A 65 -1.64 -12.94 11.94
CA ASN A 65 -2.84 -12.43 11.27
C ASN A 65 -2.73 -10.99 10.77
N ASN A 66 -1.51 -10.52 10.49
CA ASN A 66 -1.28 -9.24 9.84
C ASN A 66 -1.10 -9.41 8.32
N ALA A 67 -1.16 -8.29 7.60
CA ALA A 67 -0.85 -8.19 6.19
C ALA A 67 -0.29 -6.81 5.92
N TYR A 68 0.48 -6.67 4.84
CA TYR A 68 1.00 -5.38 4.41
C TYR A 68 1.06 -5.26 2.90
N VAL A 69 1.10 -4.00 2.44
CA VAL A 69 1.53 -3.62 1.09
C VAL A 69 2.44 -2.40 1.20
N THR A 70 3.51 -2.39 0.40
CA THR A 70 4.33 -1.21 0.13
C THR A 70 4.08 -0.70 -1.26
N VAL A 71 3.72 0.58 -1.33
CA VAL A 71 3.47 1.33 -2.56
C VAL A 71 4.51 2.43 -2.72
N PHE A 72 4.79 2.80 -3.96
CA PHE A 72 5.62 3.95 -4.28
C PHE A 72 4.75 5.14 -4.70
N VAL A 73 5.00 6.31 -4.12
CA VAL A 73 4.31 7.57 -4.46
C VAL A 73 5.34 8.56 -4.99
N SER A 74 5.25 8.89 -6.28
CA SER A 74 6.11 9.89 -6.90
C SER A 74 5.88 11.27 -6.30
N SER A 75 6.97 11.99 -6.00
CA SER A 75 6.91 13.36 -5.49
C SER A 75 6.51 14.39 -6.54
N THR A 76 6.64 14.07 -7.82
CA THR A 76 6.37 14.98 -8.94
C THR A 76 5.02 14.75 -9.59
N ASN A 77 4.63 13.49 -9.77
CA ASN A 77 3.34 13.10 -10.32
C ASN A 77 2.91 11.73 -9.77
N PRO A 78 2.06 11.69 -8.73
CA PRO A 78 1.58 10.45 -8.12
C PRO A 78 0.81 9.53 -9.07
N GLU A 79 0.21 10.05 -10.14
CA GLU A 79 -0.59 9.27 -11.09
C GLU A 79 0.24 8.76 -12.28
N ALA A 80 1.52 9.15 -12.37
CA ALA A 80 2.39 8.66 -13.43
C ALA A 80 2.61 7.15 -13.31
N PRO A 81 2.71 6.42 -14.44
CA PRO A 81 3.09 5.01 -14.42
C PRO A 81 4.49 4.87 -13.80
N LEU A 82 4.66 3.80 -13.01
CA LEU A 82 5.93 3.51 -12.37
C LEU A 82 7.01 3.14 -13.39
N THR A 83 8.23 3.59 -13.13
CA THR A 83 9.44 3.08 -13.80
C THR A 83 9.81 1.70 -13.27
N ASP A 84 10.61 0.94 -14.02
CA ASP A 84 11.10 -0.39 -13.58
C ASP A 84 11.76 -0.36 -12.19
N ALA A 85 12.51 0.71 -11.89
CA ALA A 85 13.16 0.86 -10.60
C ALA A 85 12.15 1.07 -9.46
N GLN A 86 11.09 1.85 -9.71
CA GLN A 86 10.02 2.08 -8.73
C GLN A 86 9.16 0.84 -8.53
N THR A 87 8.86 0.09 -9.60
CA THR A 87 8.14 -1.19 -9.51
C THR A 87 8.92 -2.21 -8.68
N LYS A 88 10.26 -2.20 -8.76
CA LYS A 88 11.12 -3.06 -7.94
C LYS A 88 11.14 -2.72 -6.45
N ALA A 89 10.65 -1.55 -6.07
CA ALA A 89 10.52 -1.14 -4.68
C ALA A 89 9.16 -1.54 -4.05
N LEU A 90 8.24 -2.08 -4.87
CA LEU A 90 6.96 -2.59 -4.39
C LEU A 90 7.13 -3.93 -3.69
N ALA A 91 6.32 -4.15 -2.66
CA ALA A 91 6.30 -5.42 -1.93
C ALA A 91 4.93 -5.63 -1.27
N TYR A 92 4.60 -6.88 -0.98
CA TYR A 92 3.43 -7.22 -0.16
C TYR A 92 3.73 -8.42 0.73
N GLY A 93 2.90 -8.59 1.77
CA GLY A 93 2.91 -9.76 2.62
C GLY A 93 1.53 -10.03 3.21
N ASP A 94 1.17 -11.31 3.33
CA ASP A 94 -0.13 -11.73 3.83
C ASP A 94 0.00 -12.97 4.72
N CYS A 95 -0.35 -12.79 5.99
CA CYS A 95 -0.41 -13.81 7.03
C CYS A 95 -1.83 -13.98 7.59
N THR A 96 -2.84 -13.48 6.87
CA THR A 96 -4.23 -13.51 7.31
C THR A 96 -4.90 -14.85 6.99
N PRO A 97 -5.96 -15.25 7.73
CA PRO A 97 -6.77 -16.38 7.35
C PRO A 97 -7.41 -16.15 5.96
N GLY A 98 -7.24 -17.10 5.03
CA GLY A 98 -7.72 -16.93 3.65
C GLY A 98 -6.72 -16.21 2.74
N SER A 99 -5.44 -16.23 3.12
CA SER A 99 -4.35 -15.55 2.41
C SER A 99 -4.31 -15.84 0.91
N LEU A 100 -3.49 -15.05 0.20
CA LEU A 100 -3.20 -15.18 -1.22
C LEU A 100 -2.95 -16.61 -1.75
N MET A 101 -2.59 -17.59 -0.92
CA MET A 101 -2.37 -18.99 -1.34
C MET A 101 -3.38 -20.00 -0.78
N GLY A 102 -4.47 -19.53 -0.18
CA GLY A 102 -5.60 -20.35 0.22
C GLY A 102 -5.47 -21.01 1.60
N THR A 103 -6.51 -21.76 1.98
CA THR A 103 -6.70 -22.39 3.30
C THR A 103 -5.91 -23.69 3.51
N GLY A 104 -4.92 -23.97 2.64
CA GLY A 104 -4.08 -25.16 2.76
C GLY A 104 -3.28 -25.13 4.06
N SER A 105 -3.13 -26.28 4.71
CA SER A 105 -2.29 -26.41 5.90
C SER A 105 -0.85 -26.79 5.49
N PRO A 106 0.17 -26.15 6.07
CA PRO A 106 0.07 -25.08 7.09
C PRO A 106 -0.38 -23.74 6.49
N LYS A 107 -0.97 -22.87 7.31
CA LYS A 107 -1.39 -21.52 6.92
C LYS A 107 -0.15 -20.71 6.54
N THR A 108 0.24 -20.77 5.27
CA THR A 108 1.52 -20.22 4.85
C THR A 108 1.39 -18.71 4.64
N CYS A 109 1.89 -17.97 5.63
CA CYS A 109 2.35 -16.59 5.47
C CYS A 109 3.19 -16.45 4.21
N MET A 110 2.86 -15.49 3.35
CA MET A 110 3.65 -15.27 2.14
C MET A 110 3.98 -13.81 1.87
N THR A 111 5.09 -13.58 1.18
CA THR A 111 5.54 -12.27 0.70
C THR A 111 6.09 -12.37 -0.71
N GLY A 112 5.96 -11.28 -1.46
CA GLY A 112 6.52 -11.13 -2.81
C GLY A 112 7.03 -9.72 -3.07
N TRP A 113 8.14 -9.62 -3.80
CA TRP A 113 8.72 -8.39 -4.35
C TRP A 113 9.48 -8.70 -5.64
N LEU A 114 9.90 -7.69 -6.39
CA LEU A 114 10.82 -7.89 -7.52
C LEU A 114 12.26 -7.67 -7.07
N LYS A 115 13.15 -8.60 -7.42
CA LYS A 115 14.60 -8.42 -7.25
C LYS A 115 15.13 -7.43 -8.28
N LEU A 116 16.37 -7.01 -8.09
CA LEU A 116 17.07 -6.12 -9.03
C LEU A 116 17.14 -6.68 -10.47
N ASP A 117 17.19 -8.01 -10.61
CA ASP A 117 17.19 -8.71 -11.90
C ASP A 117 15.79 -8.84 -12.54
N GLY A 118 14.74 -8.33 -11.89
CA GLY A 118 13.35 -8.41 -12.36
C GLY A 118 12.67 -9.75 -12.08
N THR A 119 13.35 -10.70 -11.43
CA THR A 119 12.72 -11.95 -10.97
C THR A 119 11.96 -11.73 -9.67
N ALA A 120 10.92 -12.55 -9.44
CA ALA A 120 10.22 -12.53 -8.16
C ALA A 120 11.16 -12.98 -7.02
N GLY A 121 11.19 -12.20 -5.95
CA GLY A 121 11.72 -12.55 -4.63
C GLY A 121 10.58 -12.83 -3.65
N GLY A 122 10.94 -13.48 -2.55
CA GLY A 122 9.98 -13.87 -1.50
C GLY A 122 9.64 -15.35 -1.51
N THR A 123 8.60 -15.70 -0.76
CA THR A 123 8.08 -17.07 -0.67
C THR A 123 7.09 -17.39 -1.79
N MET A 124 6.58 -16.34 -2.44
CA MET A 124 5.64 -16.44 -3.55
C MET A 124 6.40 -16.83 -4.82
N MET A 125 6.32 -18.11 -5.18
CA MET A 125 6.95 -18.64 -6.40
C MET A 125 6.35 -17.97 -7.64
N GLY A 126 7.10 -17.03 -8.24
CA GLY A 126 6.75 -16.40 -9.51
C GLY A 126 5.69 -15.32 -9.45
N THR A 127 5.31 -14.82 -8.26
CA THR A 127 4.35 -13.72 -8.13
C THR A 127 4.92 -12.58 -7.30
N ALA A 128 4.93 -11.38 -7.89
CA ALA A 128 5.44 -10.15 -7.31
C ALA A 128 4.56 -8.98 -7.79
N PRO A 129 4.52 -7.86 -7.06
CA PRO A 129 3.82 -6.67 -7.54
C PRO A 129 4.56 -6.13 -8.77
N ILE A 130 3.88 -6.15 -9.92
CA ILE A 130 4.42 -5.68 -11.21
C ILE A 130 3.81 -4.35 -11.67
N SER A 131 2.79 -3.87 -10.96
CA SER A 131 2.14 -2.60 -11.27
C SER A 131 1.46 -2.02 -10.04
N GLN A 132 1.26 -0.71 -10.09
CA GLN A 132 0.49 0.05 -9.12
C GLN A 132 -0.25 1.15 -9.87
N THR A 133 -1.46 1.46 -9.44
CA THR A 133 -2.24 2.59 -9.97
C THR A 133 -2.75 3.44 -8.81
N ILE A 134 -2.44 4.72 -8.84
CA ILE A 134 -2.98 5.73 -7.93
C ILE A 134 -4.01 6.53 -8.72
N THR A 135 -5.16 6.79 -8.10
CA THR A 135 -6.21 7.62 -8.69
C THR A 135 -6.53 8.77 -7.75
N ALA A 136 -6.63 9.99 -8.27
CA ALA A 136 -7.20 11.08 -7.53
C ALA A 136 -8.65 10.76 -7.17
N VAL A 137 -9.01 10.99 -5.91
CA VAL A 137 -10.40 10.97 -5.46
C VAL A 137 -10.92 12.40 -5.63
N PRO A 138 -11.84 12.66 -6.58
CA PRO A 138 -12.42 13.99 -6.72
C PRO A 138 -13.25 14.26 -5.47
N GLU A 139 -12.86 15.24 -4.66
CA GLU A 139 -13.68 15.66 -3.52
C GLU A 139 -14.92 16.40 -4.03
N PRO A 140 -16.14 15.83 -3.93
CA PRO A 140 -17.34 16.50 -4.42
C PRO A 140 -17.64 17.79 -3.62
N GLY A 141 -17.10 17.86 -2.40
CA GLY A 141 -17.16 19.01 -1.50
C GLY A 141 -16.43 20.25 -2.04
N SER A 142 -15.29 20.08 -2.71
CA SER A 142 -14.48 21.22 -3.15
C SER A 142 -15.21 22.10 -4.17
N TRP A 143 -15.95 21.48 -5.10
CA TRP A 143 -16.77 22.21 -6.08
C TRP A 143 -18.01 22.85 -5.45
N THR A 144 -18.65 22.15 -4.51
CA THR A 144 -19.84 22.69 -3.82
C THR A 144 -19.45 23.86 -2.92
N MET A 145 -18.31 23.79 -2.23
CA MET A 145 -17.77 24.90 -1.43
C MET A 145 -17.31 26.07 -2.31
N LEU A 146 -16.67 25.80 -3.45
CA LEU A 146 -16.30 26.82 -4.43
C LEU A 146 -17.55 27.55 -4.94
N MET A 147 -18.59 26.81 -5.35
CA MET A 147 -19.83 27.37 -5.88
C MET A 147 -20.64 28.08 -4.80
N ALA A 148 -20.67 27.56 -3.57
CA ALA A 148 -21.29 28.24 -2.44
C ALA A 148 -20.57 29.56 -2.11
N GLY A 149 -19.24 29.57 -2.15
CA GLY A 149 -18.43 30.78 -1.95
C GLY A 149 -18.66 31.84 -3.04
N LEU A 150 -18.65 31.43 -4.31
CA LEU A 150 -18.94 32.31 -5.44
C LEU A 150 -20.38 32.83 -5.42
N GLY A 151 -21.34 31.97 -5.06
CA GLY A 151 -22.74 32.33 -4.89
C GLY A 151 -22.94 33.37 -3.78
N MET A 152 -22.28 33.21 -2.63
CA MET A 152 -22.30 34.20 -1.55
C MET A 152 -21.66 35.52 -1.96
N MET A 153 -20.49 35.51 -2.63
CA MET A 153 -19.85 36.73 -3.11
C MET A 153 -20.74 37.49 -4.10
N GLY A 154 -21.37 36.78 -5.05
CA GLY A 154 -22.33 37.37 -5.98
C GLY A 154 -23.53 38.01 -5.27
N PHE A 155 -24.06 37.33 -4.24
CA PHE A 155 -25.16 37.86 -3.43
C PHE A 155 -24.76 39.12 -2.63
N MET A 156 -23.56 39.13 -2.03
CA MET A 156 -23.04 40.29 -1.30
C MET A 156 -22.84 41.51 -2.20
N ILE A 157 -22.31 41.31 -3.42
CA ILE A 157 -22.12 42.39 -4.41
C ILE A 157 -23.49 42.94 -4.86
N ARG A 158 -24.47 42.06 -5.10
CA ARG A 158 -25.83 42.47 -5.46
C ARG A 158 -26.49 43.29 -4.36
N ARG A 159 -26.33 42.90 -3.09
CA ARG A 159 -26.90 43.62 -1.94
C ARG A 159 -26.33 45.04 -1.81
N ARG A 160 -25.06 45.24 -2.13
CA ARG A 160 -24.39 46.56 -2.10
C ARG A 160 -24.83 47.51 -3.22
N ARG A 161 -25.36 47.00 -4.34
CA ARG A 161 -25.90 47.83 -5.44
C ARG A 161 -27.38 48.20 -5.26
N ALA A 162 -28.10 47.50 -4.39
CA ALA A 162 -29.52 47.73 -4.12
C ALA A 162 -29.77 48.59 -2.87
N SER A 163 -28.71 49.15 -2.28
CA SER A 163 -28.71 50.15 -1.20
C SER A 163 -27.99 51.39 -1.70
#